data_AF-A0A1W9WA73-F1
#
_entry.id   AF-A0A1W9WA73-F1
#
_cell.length_a   1.000
_cell.length_b   1.000
_cell.length_c   1.000
_cell.angle_alpha   90.00
_cell.angle_beta   90.00
_cell.angle_gamma   90.00
#
_symmetry.space_group_name_H-M   'P 1'
#
loop_
_entity.id
_entity.type
_entity.pdbx_description
1 polymer ?
#
loop_
_entity_poly.entity_id
_entity_poly.type
_entity_poly.pdbx_seq_one_letter_code
_entity_poly.pdbx_strand_id
1 'polypeptide(L)'
;MLTTLEMNEVKQYVLRELPRVLEQDPQFITFINGMFNGRFPTHDEFAHLLDEVKLLREQTYQRFEQIDQRFEQIDQRFEKIDQRFEQVDQRFEKVDQRFEQIDQRFEKVDQQLQEAKRDRLYMKRDIAKLQAGQERLFKKMDSQEAWFKLILGEIRREKGKAYEDIFAAGLSYGLKDHDITPDKIQLRQKLVDTDGLVFKVGYKTEVDIVAEDGKLIVFEVKTTARPGDIDIFAWKVELVTHQNPDKTVEGVFVSLAAEPDIRERCQQYNLRLIE
;
A
#
# COMPACT_ATOMS: atom_id res chain seq x y z
N MET A 1 -69.73 106.60 -32.67
CA MET A 1 -69.73 105.13 -32.71
C MET A 1 -71.11 104.69 -33.12
N LEU A 2 -71.22 103.77 -34.09
CA LEU A 2 -72.51 103.20 -34.49
C LEU A 2 -73.05 102.32 -33.35
N THR A 3 -74.37 102.31 -33.18
CA THR A 3 -75.08 101.40 -32.27
C THR A 3 -74.98 99.96 -32.78
N THR A 4 -75.22 98.96 -31.91
CA THR A 4 -75.16 97.54 -32.27
C THR A 4 -76.15 97.17 -33.38
N LEU A 5 -77.30 97.85 -33.46
CA LEU A 5 -78.30 97.65 -34.50
C LEU A 5 -77.77 98.18 -35.85
N GLU A 6 -77.25 99.41 -35.87
CA GLU A 6 -76.66 100.04 -37.06
C GLU A 6 -75.44 99.27 -37.56
N MET A 7 -74.62 98.73 -36.65
CA MET A 7 -73.45 97.90 -37.00
C MET A 7 -73.88 96.59 -37.68
N ASN A 8 -75.01 96.01 -37.27
CA ASN A 8 -75.52 94.77 -37.86
C ASN A 8 -76.12 95.03 -39.25
N GLU A 9 -76.82 96.16 -39.43
CA GLU A 9 -77.30 96.59 -40.75
C GLU A 9 -76.14 96.83 -41.73
N VAL A 10 -75.08 97.51 -41.28
CA VAL A 10 -73.86 97.71 -42.08
C VAL A 10 -73.21 96.37 -42.42
N LYS A 11 -73.13 95.43 -41.46
CA LYS A 11 -72.56 94.10 -41.72
C LYS A 11 -73.38 93.31 -42.75
N GLN A 12 -74.71 93.33 -42.65
CA GLN A 12 -75.59 92.64 -43.61
C GLN A 12 -75.48 93.26 -45.00
N TYR A 13 -75.38 94.58 -45.08
CA TYR A 13 -75.16 95.28 -46.34
C TYR A 13 -73.82 94.89 -46.98
N VAL A 14 -72.73 94.91 -46.20
CA VAL A 14 -71.40 94.49 -46.69
C VAL A 14 -71.43 93.03 -47.15
N LEU A 15 -71.99 92.10 -46.38
CA LEU A 15 -72.07 90.69 -46.79
C LEU A 15 -72.86 90.47 -48.08
N ARG A 16 -73.88 91.29 -48.35
CA ARG A 16 -74.71 91.19 -49.54
C ARG A 16 -74.04 91.79 -50.78
N GLU A 17 -73.39 92.93 -50.65
CA GLU A 17 -72.84 93.66 -51.80
C GLU A 17 -71.38 93.34 -52.08
N LEU A 18 -70.59 92.99 -51.06
CA LEU A 18 -69.16 92.71 -51.21
C LEU A 18 -68.87 91.61 -52.25
N PRO A 19 -69.60 90.47 -52.33
CA PRO A 19 -69.38 89.48 -53.38
C PRO A 19 -69.53 90.06 -54.80
N ARG A 20 -70.56 90.90 -54.99
CA ARG A 20 -70.82 91.54 -56.30
C ARG A 20 -69.73 92.53 -56.68
N VAL A 21 -69.26 93.32 -55.70
CA VAL A 21 -68.17 94.29 -55.92
C VAL A 21 -66.87 93.55 -56.26
N LEU A 22 -66.59 92.44 -55.57
CA LEU A 22 -65.41 91.61 -55.87
C LEU A 22 -65.48 90.99 -57.28
N GLU A 23 -66.66 90.58 -57.75
CA GLU A 23 -66.82 90.04 -59.11
C GLU A 23 -66.71 91.10 -60.22
N GLN A 24 -67.17 92.33 -59.97
CA GLN A 24 -67.31 93.38 -60.98
C GLN A 24 -66.14 94.37 -61.02
N ASP A 25 -65.39 94.51 -59.94
CA ASP A 25 -64.27 95.46 -59.84
C ASP A 25 -62.95 94.77 -59.41
N PRO A 26 -62.10 94.42 -60.39
CA PRO A 26 -60.77 93.86 -60.14
C PRO A 26 -59.82 94.81 -59.37
N GLN A 27 -60.02 96.13 -59.45
CA GLN A 27 -59.17 97.10 -58.73
C GLN A 27 -59.50 97.08 -57.24
N PHE A 28 -60.77 96.91 -56.89
CA PHE A 28 -61.21 96.77 -55.51
C PHE A 28 -60.61 95.53 -54.82
N ILE A 29 -60.48 94.40 -55.54
CA ILE A 29 -59.75 93.21 -55.05
C ILE A 29 -58.30 93.58 -54.69
N THR A 30 -57.63 94.33 -55.56
CA THR A 30 -56.22 94.72 -55.36
C THR A 30 -56.05 95.65 -54.16
N PHE A 31 -56.98 96.59 -53.98
CA PHE A 31 -57.02 97.48 -52.81
C PHE A 31 -57.19 96.71 -51.50
N ILE A 32 -58.14 95.77 -51.45
CA ILE A 32 -58.37 94.90 -50.29
C ILE A 32 -57.14 94.03 -50.01
N ASN A 33 -56.56 93.40 -51.04
CA ASN A 33 -55.32 92.62 -50.90
C ASN A 33 -54.17 93.47 -50.35
N GLY A 34 -54.02 94.72 -50.79
CA GLY A 34 -53.04 95.67 -50.27
C GLY A 34 -53.24 96.03 -48.79
N MET A 35 -54.49 96.09 -48.32
CA MET A 35 -54.82 96.38 -46.90
C MET A 35 -54.44 95.23 -45.96
N PHE A 36 -54.50 93.99 -46.44
CA PHE A 36 -54.13 92.78 -45.69
C PHE A 36 -52.67 92.34 -45.90
N ASN A 37 -51.97 92.96 -46.87
CA ASN A 37 -50.61 92.61 -47.22
C ASN A 37 -49.67 92.76 -45.99
N GLY A 38 -48.93 91.69 -45.66
CA GLY A 38 -48.02 91.65 -44.51
C GLY A 38 -48.67 91.53 -43.12
N ARG A 39 -50.02 91.49 -43.02
CA ARG A 39 -50.74 91.21 -41.76
C ARG A 39 -51.14 89.76 -41.60
N PHE A 40 -51.39 89.07 -42.72
CA PHE A 40 -51.73 87.66 -42.76
C PHE A 40 -50.93 86.98 -43.87
N PRO A 41 -50.49 85.72 -43.67
CA PRO A 41 -49.91 84.93 -44.73
C PRO A 41 -50.89 84.83 -45.89
N THR A 42 -50.38 84.93 -47.11
CA THR A 42 -51.17 84.62 -48.31
C THR A 42 -51.54 83.14 -48.35
N HIS A 43 -52.53 82.79 -49.18
CA HIS A 43 -52.91 81.38 -49.37
C HIS A 43 -51.71 80.53 -49.82
N ASP A 44 -50.85 81.10 -50.67
CA ASP A 44 -49.65 80.44 -51.19
C ASP A 44 -48.60 80.24 -50.09
N GLU A 45 -48.35 81.25 -49.25
CA GLU A 45 -47.45 81.11 -48.10
C GLU A 45 -47.97 80.07 -47.10
N PHE A 46 -49.27 80.02 -46.85
CA PHE A 46 -49.87 79.02 -45.98
C PHE A 46 -49.81 77.61 -46.59
N ALA A 47 -50.02 77.47 -47.90
CA ALA A 47 -49.86 76.21 -48.61
C ALA A 47 -48.41 75.70 -48.55
N HIS A 48 -47.43 76.59 -48.72
CA HIS A 48 -46.01 76.25 -48.57
C HIS A 48 -45.66 75.76 -47.16
N LEU A 49 -46.17 76.42 -46.11
CA LEU A 49 -45.98 75.97 -44.73
C LEU A 49 -46.60 74.60 -44.48
N LEU A 50 -47.80 74.33 -45.02
CA LEU A 50 -48.42 73.01 -44.92
C LEU A 50 -47.60 71.93 -45.60
N ASP A 51 -47.02 72.22 -46.76
CA ASP A 51 -46.16 71.26 -47.47
C ASP A 51 -44.83 71.03 -46.76
N GLU A 52 -44.23 72.07 -46.15
CA GLU A 52 -43.04 71.92 -45.29
C GLU A 52 -43.34 71.05 -44.06
N VAL A 53 -44.48 71.26 -43.40
CA VAL A 53 -44.92 70.44 -42.26
C VAL A 53 -45.16 68.98 -42.68
N LYS A 54 -45.78 68.72 -43.85
CA LYS A 54 -45.93 67.37 -44.39
C LYS A 54 -44.57 66.71 -44.62
N LEU A 55 -43.64 67.42 -45.26
CA LEU A 55 -42.30 66.92 -45.55
C LEU A 55 -41.54 66.59 -44.27
N LEU A 56 -41.57 67.47 -43.27
CA LEU A 56 -40.96 67.22 -41.96
C LEU A 56 -41.55 66.00 -41.28
N ARG A 57 -42.88 65.80 -41.37
CA ARG A 57 -43.57 64.64 -40.81
C ARG A 57 -43.17 63.35 -41.51
N GLU A 58 -43.08 63.35 -42.85
CA GLU A 58 -42.61 62.20 -43.63
C GLU A 58 -41.16 61.83 -43.29
N GLN A 59 -40.26 62.83 -43.25
CA GLN A 59 -38.86 62.61 -42.83
C GLN A 59 -38.76 62.08 -41.40
N THR A 60 -39.64 62.54 -40.51
CA THR A 60 -39.71 62.06 -39.13
C THR A 60 -40.14 60.60 -39.07
N TYR A 61 -41.18 60.19 -39.80
CA TYR A 61 -41.60 58.80 -39.89
C TYR A 61 -40.51 57.90 -40.45
N GLN A 62 -39.84 58.32 -41.52
CA GLN A 62 -38.72 57.56 -42.10
C GLN A 62 -37.57 57.37 -41.10
N ARG A 63 -37.27 58.40 -40.29
CA ARG A 63 -36.27 58.28 -39.22
C ARG A 63 -36.71 57.30 -38.13
N PHE A 64 -37.98 57.30 -37.75
CA PHE A 64 -38.50 56.33 -36.78
C PHE A 64 -38.45 54.90 -37.31
N GLU A 65 -38.85 54.67 -38.57
CA GLU A 65 -38.71 53.34 -39.20
C GLU A 65 -37.25 52.86 -39.23
N GLN A 66 -36.28 53.75 -39.52
CA GLN A 66 -34.86 53.42 -39.44
C GLN A 66 -34.40 53.10 -38.01
N ILE A 67 -34.96 53.78 -37.00
CA ILE A 67 -34.67 53.50 -35.59
C ILE A 67 -35.22 52.13 -35.22
N ASP A 68 -36.46 51.81 -35.60
CA ASP A 68 -37.10 50.51 -35.31
C ASP A 68 -36.30 49.37 -35.93
N GLN A 69 -35.89 49.49 -37.19
CA GLN A 69 -35.02 48.52 -37.85
C GLN A 69 -33.68 48.33 -37.14
N ARG A 70 -33.10 49.40 -36.57
CA ARG A 70 -31.86 49.29 -35.79
C ARG A 70 -32.09 48.60 -34.45
N PHE A 71 -33.24 48.80 -33.81
CA PHE A 71 -33.60 48.09 -32.58
C PHE A 71 -33.82 46.60 -32.84
N GLU A 72 -34.51 46.22 -33.91
CA GLU A 72 -34.65 44.81 -34.30
C GLU A 72 -33.27 44.14 -34.53
N GLN A 73 -32.34 44.84 -35.16
CA GLN A 73 -30.96 44.34 -35.33
C GLN A 73 -30.22 44.21 -33.99
N ILE A 74 -30.47 45.09 -33.03
CA ILE A 74 -29.89 45.03 -31.69
C ILE A 74 -30.46 43.81 -30.96
N ASP A 75 -31.78 43.58 -31.01
CA ASP A 75 -32.44 42.45 -30.36
C ASP A 75 -31.90 41.12 -30.91
N GLN A 76 -31.79 40.99 -32.23
CA GLN A 76 -31.17 39.81 -32.86
C GLN A 76 -29.70 39.59 -32.43
N ARG A 77 -28.97 40.67 -32.13
CA ARG A 77 -27.59 40.54 -31.60
C ARG A 77 -27.58 40.08 -30.16
N PHE A 78 -28.53 40.51 -29.34
CA PHE A 78 -28.67 40.05 -27.96
C PHE A 78 -29.07 38.58 -27.91
N GLU A 79 -30.02 38.12 -28.73
CA GLU A 79 -30.37 36.70 -28.82
C GLU A 79 -29.14 35.82 -29.17
N LYS A 80 -28.28 36.29 -30.09
CA LYS A 80 -27.02 35.60 -30.42
C LYS A 80 -26.03 35.61 -29.26
N ILE A 81 -26.02 36.65 -28.44
CA ILE A 81 -25.17 36.71 -27.24
C ILE A 81 -25.67 35.71 -26.21
N ASP A 82 -26.98 35.64 -25.97
CA ASP A 82 -27.58 34.70 -25.02
C ASP A 82 -27.30 33.24 -25.42
N GLN A 83 -27.47 32.89 -26.70
CA GLN A 83 -27.09 31.57 -27.22
C GLN A 83 -25.61 31.24 -27.01
N ARG A 84 -24.72 32.24 -27.08
CA ARG A 84 -23.29 32.02 -26.81
C ARG A 84 -23.03 31.82 -25.32
N PHE A 85 -23.77 32.48 -24.43
CA PHE A 85 -23.66 32.25 -22.99
C PHE A 85 -24.16 30.85 -22.62
N GLU A 86 -25.28 30.38 -23.17
CA GLU A 86 -25.74 29.00 -22.96
C GLU A 86 -24.68 27.97 -23.39
N GLN A 87 -24.00 28.20 -24.51
CA GLN A 87 -22.90 27.33 -24.96
C GLN A 87 -21.70 27.38 -24.01
N VAL A 88 -21.42 28.52 -23.39
CA VAL A 88 -20.35 28.66 -22.39
C VAL A 88 -20.72 27.89 -21.13
N ASP A 89 -21.96 28.00 -20.65
CA ASP A 89 -22.45 27.27 -19.48
C ASP A 89 -22.36 25.75 -19.68
N GLN A 90 -22.83 25.25 -20.83
CA GLN A 90 -22.70 23.83 -21.20
C GLN A 90 -21.23 23.36 -21.25
N ARG A 91 -20.29 24.24 -21.61
CA ARG A 91 -18.87 23.90 -21.59
C ARG A 91 -18.32 23.84 -20.18
N PHE A 92 -18.78 24.72 -19.28
CA PHE A 92 -18.40 24.69 -17.87
C PHE A 92 -18.93 23.43 -17.18
N GLU A 93 -20.18 23.03 -17.42
CA GLU A 93 -20.73 21.77 -16.90
C GLU A 93 -19.89 20.55 -17.32
N LYS A 94 -19.43 20.51 -18.57
CA LYS A 94 -18.52 19.45 -19.05
C LYS A 94 -17.14 19.50 -18.39
N VAL A 95 -16.65 20.68 -18.03
CA VAL A 95 -15.40 20.84 -17.30
C VAL A 95 -15.56 20.31 -15.88
N ASP A 96 -16.66 20.63 -15.20
CA ASP A 96 -16.95 20.17 -13.84
C ASP A 96 -17.05 18.64 -13.79
N GLN A 97 -17.78 18.03 -14.74
CA GLN A 97 -17.84 16.56 -14.85
C GLN A 97 -16.47 15.91 -15.06
N ARG A 98 -15.56 16.57 -15.80
CA ARG A 98 -14.20 16.07 -15.97
C ARG A 98 -13.37 16.18 -14.70
N PHE A 99 -13.56 17.23 -13.91
CA PHE A 99 -12.90 17.37 -12.61
C PHE A 99 -13.39 16.31 -11.63
N GLU A 100 -14.69 16.04 -11.57
CA GLU A 100 -15.25 14.97 -10.73
C GLU A 100 -14.66 13.59 -11.09
N GLN A 101 -14.50 13.29 -12.38
CA GLN A 101 -13.82 12.06 -12.83
C GLN A 101 -12.33 12.01 -12.44
N ILE A 102 -11.65 13.16 -12.43
CA ILE A 102 -10.25 13.26 -12.00
C ILE A 102 -10.15 12.97 -10.50
N ASP A 103 -11.03 13.54 -9.69
CA ASP A 103 -11.06 13.33 -8.24
C ASP A 103 -11.30 11.86 -7.89
N GLN A 104 -12.26 11.19 -8.54
CA GLN A 104 -12.49 9.75 -8.37
C GLN A 104 -11.26 8.91 -8.74
N ARG A 105 -10.51 9.31 -9.77
CA ARG A 105 -9.26 8.64 -10.15
C ARG A 105 -8.17 8.84 -9.09
N PHE A 106 -8.05 10.03 -8.52
CA PHE A 106 -7.11 10.30 -7.43
C PHE A 106 -7.43 9.50 -6.17
N GLU A 107 -8.71 9.41 -5.79
CA GLU A 107 -9.14 8.57 -4.66
C GLU A 107 -8.74 7.10 -4.86
N LYS A 108 -8.92 6.57 -6.08
CA LYS A 108 -8.50 5.20 -6.41
C LYS A 108 -6.99 5.01 -6.33
N VAL A 109 -6.20 5.99 -6.80
CA VAL A 109 -4.74 5.96 -6.68
C VAL A 109 -4.30 5.99 -5.22
N ASP A 110 -4.94 6.81 -4.39
CA ASP A 110 -4.64 6.88 -2.96
C ASP A 110 -4.94 5.55 -2.26
N GLN A 111 -6.08 4.91 -2.58
CA GLN A 111 -6.40 3.57 -2.06
C GLN A 111 -5.33 2.54 -2.44
N GLN A 112 -4.93 2.49 -3.71
CA GLN A 112 -3.88 1.58 -4.19
C GLN A 112 -2.53 1.86 -3.51
N LEU A 113 -2.19 3.13 -3.28
CA LEU A 113 -0.96 3.50 -2.58
C LEU A 113 -0.98 3.06 -1.11
N GLN A 114 -2.13 3.15 -0.44
CA GLN A 114 -2.29 2.65 0.93
C GLN A 114 -2.16 1.13 1.00
N GLU A 115 -2.75 0.41 0.04
CA GLU A 115 -2.62 -1.05 -0.08
C GLU A 115 -1.15 -1.45 -0.29
N ALA A 116 -0.47 -0.84 -1.26
CA ALA A 116 0.95 -1.09 -1.52
C ALA A 116 1.84 -0.78 -0.29
N LYS A 117 1.51 0.26 0.49
CA LYS A 117 2.21 0.55 1.76
C LYS A 117 2.02 -0.56 2.78
N ARG A 118 0.82 -1.15 2.89
CA ARG A 118 0.55 -2.29 3.79
C ARG A 118 1.31 -3.53 3.34
N ASP A 119 1.27 -3.85 2.06
CA ASP A 119 2.01 -5.00 1.50
C ASP A 119 3.51 -4.87 1.74
N ARG A 120 4.05 -3.65 1.57
CA ARG A 120 5.45 -3.35 1.89
C ARG A 120 5.77 -3.60 3.37
N LEU A 121 4.86 -3.29 4.29
CA LEU A 121 5.06 -3.57 5.73
C LEU A 121 5.05 -5.08 6.01
N TYR A 122 4.14 -5.83 5.39
CA TYR A 122 4.12 -7.29 5.49
C TYR A 122 5.40 -7.92 4.98
N MET A 123 5.85 -7.53 3.78
CA MET A 123 7.11 -8.02 3.22
C MET A 123 8.31 -7.69 4.11
N LYS A 124 8.39 -6.46 4.67
CA LYS A 124 9.46 -6.10 5.62
C LYS A 124 9.50 -7.03 6.83
N ARG A 125 8.33 -7.38 7.37
CA ARG A 125 8.23 -8.31 8.50
C ARG A 125 8.70 -9.71 8.12
N ASP A 126 8.30 -10.19 6.95
CA ASP A 126 8.68 -11.53 6.49
C ASP A 126 10.17 -11.62 6.16
N ILE A 127 10.75 -10.56 5.58
CA ILE A 127 12.21 -10.42 5.40
C ILE A 127 12.92 -10.47 6.76
N ALA A 128 12.44 -9.74 7.76
CA ALA A 128 13.04 -9.77 9.09
C ALA A 128 13.00 -11.17 9.72
N LYS A 129 11.91 -11.91 9.53
CA LYS A 129 11.81 -13.32 9.96
C LYS A 129 12.79 -14.22 9.20
N LEU A 130 12.93 -14.05 7.89
CA LEU A 130 13.88 -14.79 7.07
C LEU A 130 15.33 -14.52 7.50
N GLN A 131 15.68 -13.26 7.75
CA GLN A 131 17.00 -12.87 8.25
C GLN A 131 17.29 -13.52 9.62
N ALA A 132 16.33 -13.47 10.55
CA ALA A 132 16.47 -14.14 11.84
C ALA A 132 16.60 -15.67 11.69
N GLY A 133 15.89 -16.27 10.73
CA GLY A 133 16.01 -17.69 10.39
C GLY A 133 17.39 -18.03 9.81
N GLN A 134 17.91 -17.21 8.90
CA GLN A 134 19.25 -17.36 8.32
C GLN A 134 20.32 -17.28 9.41
N GLU A 135 20.22 -16.31 10.32
CA GLU A 135 21.21 -16.17 11.41
C GLU A 135 21.23 -17.40 12.33
N ARG A 136 20.06 -18.00 12.60
CA ARG A 136 19.99 -19.28 13.33
C ARG A 136 20.63 -20.43 12.56
N LEU A 137 20.44 -20.48 11.24
CA LEU A 137 21.08 -21.49 10.39
C LEU A 137 22.60 -21.34 10.36
N PHE A 138 23.11 -20.11 10.19
CA PHE A 138 24.53 -19.82 10.25
C PHE A 138 25.13 -20.25 11.59
N LYS A 139 24.49 -19.90 12.72
CA LYS A 139 24.96 -20.37 14.05
C LYS A 139 25.02 -21.89 14.14
N LYS A 140 24.02 -22.61 13.61
CA LYS A 140 24.05 -24.08 13.55
C LYS A 140 25.19 -24.60 12.67
N MET A 141 25.44 -23.97 11.53
CA MET A 141 26.53 -24.32 10.62
C MET A 141 27.90 -24.06 11.27
N ASP A 142 28.09 -22.94 11.96
CA ASP A 142 29.32 -22.63 12.69
C ASP A 142 29.57 -23.66 13.80
N SER A 143 28.52 -24.03 14.55
CA SER A 143 28.60 -25.11 15.54
C SER A 143 28.98 -26.45 14.90
N GLN A 144 28.41 -26.78 13.74
CA GLN A 144 28.75 -28.00 13.00
C GLN A 144 30.17 -27.95 12.43
N GLU A 145 30.61 -26.82 11.89
CA GLU A 145 31.98 -26.65 11.38
C GLU A 145 33.01 -26.78 12.50
N ALA A 146 32.73 -26.19 13.69
CA ALA A 146 33.56 -26.36 14.88
C ALA A 146 33.64 -27.84 15.28
N TRP A 147 32.50 -28.55 15.28
CA TRP A 147 32.45 -29.99 15.54
C TRP A 147 33.22 -30.82 14.49
N PHE A 148 33.12 -30.48 13.20
CA PHE A 148 33.89 -31.13 12.14
C PHE A 148 35.39 -30.85 12.24
N LYS A 149 35.80 -29.63 12.60
CA LYS A 149 37.22 -29.30 12.85
C LYS A 149 37.77 -30.06 14.05
N LEU A 150 36.98 -30.24 15.10
CA LEU A 150 37.33 -31.09 16.24
C LEU A 150 37.52 -32.56 15.81
N ILE A 151 36.68 -33.07 14.91
CA ILE A 151 36.78 -34.44 14.39
C ILE A 151 37.94 -34.62 13.41
N LEU A 152 38.18 -33.65 12.53
CA LEU A 152 39.09 -33.80 11.39
C LEU A 152 40.49 -33.20 11.62
N GLY A 153 40.67 -32.28 12.58
CA GLY A 153 41.58 -31.16 12.31
C GLY A 153 42.50 -30.61 13.40
N GLU A 154 42.48 -31.09 14.65
CA GLU A 154 43.68 -30.98 15.53
C GLU A 154 44.26 -32.36 15.84
N ILE A 155 44.45 -33.16 14.78
CA ILE A 155 45.39 -34.28 14.77
C ILE A 155 46.82 -33.71 14.67
N ARG A 156 47.25 -32.99 15.71
CA ARG A 156 48.65 -32.73 16.03
C ARG A 156 48.82 -32.63 17.54
N ARG A 157 49.27 -33.75 18.12
CA ARG A 157 50.09 -33.90 19.34
C ARG A 157 49.47 -34.35 20.67
N GLU A 158 48.20 -34.74 20.78
CA GLU A 158 47.73 -35.45 21.99
C GLU A 158 46.76 -36.59 21.66
N LYS A 159 47.28 -37.68 21.08
CA LYS A 159 46.53 -38.86 20.61
C LYS A 159 45.71 -39.60 21.69
N GLY A 160 45.81 -39.23 22.97
CA GLY A 160 45.15 -39.93 24.08
C GLY A 160 43.76 -39.38 24.41
N LYS A 161 43.68 -38.07 24.66
CA LYS A 161 42.55 -37.39 25.28
C LYS A 161 41.46 -36.97 24.27
N ALA A 162 41.87 -36.58 23.07
CA ALA A 162 40.92 -36.21 22.01
C ALA A 162 40.09 -37.42 21.50
N TYR A 163 40.70 -38.62 21.46
CA TYR A 163 39.96 -39.86 21.13
C TYR A 163 38.97 -40.23 22.23
N GLU A 164 39.35 -40.02 23.48
CA GLU A 164 38.52 -40.21 24.67
C GLU A 164 37.30 -39.26 24.65
N ASP A 165 37.50 -37.97 24.37
CA ASP A 165 36.40 -36.98 24.31
C ASP A 165 35.42 -37.26 23.15
N ILE A 166 35.93 -37.67 21.98
CA ILE A 166 35.10 -38.06 20.81
C ILE A 166 34.28 -39.32 21.12
N PHE A 167 34.87 -40.26 21.83
CA PHE A 167 34.24 -41.50 22.23
C PHE A 167 33.16 -41.29 23.29
N ALA A 168 33.44 -40.47 24.30
CA ALA A 168 32.48 -40.03 25.32
C ALA A 168 31.28 -39.31 24.68
N ALA A 169 31.53 -38.41 23.72
CA ALA A 169 30.47 -37.71 23.00
C ALA A 169 29.64 -38.65 22.10
N GLY A 170 30.29 -39.61 21.43
CA GLY A 170 29.62 -40.64 20.62
C GLY A 170 28.77 -41.59 21.47
N LEU A 171 29.27 -42.00 22.64
CA LEU A 171 28.53 -42.80 23.63
C LEU A 171 27.32 -42.05 24.17
N SER A 172 27.49 -40.79 24.61
CA SER A 172 26.38 -39.95 25.09
C SER A 172 25.26 -39.83 24.04
N TYR A 173 25.61 -39.62 22.77
CA TYR A 173 24.62 -39.58 21.69
C TYR A 173 23.99 -40.95 21.39
N GLY A 174 24.80 -42.03 21.35
CA GLY A 174 24.34 -43.39 21.06
C GLY A 174 23.47 -44.02 22.16
N LEU A 175 23.67 -43.61 23.42
CA LEU A 175 22.93 -44.10 24.58
C LEU A 175 21.47 -43.62 24.62
N LYS A 176 21.11 -42.59 23.82
CA LYS A 176 19.78 -41.95 23.80
C LYS A 176 19.29 -41.49 25.19
N ASP A 177 20.22 -41.25 26.10
CA ASP A 177 19.94 -40.76 27.45
C ASP A 177 20.47 -39.33 27.54
N HIS A 178 19.56 -38.36 27.67
CA HIS A 178 19.88 -36.94 27.63
C HIS A 178 20.55 -36.43 28.91
N ASP A 179 20.61 -37.25 29.97
CA ASP A 179 21.21 -36.89 31.25
C ASP A 179 22.70 -37.25 31.35
N ILE A 180 23.21 -38.09 30.44
CA ILE A 180 24.62 -38.46 30.37
C ILE A 180 25.41 -37.41 29.57
N THR A 181 26.03 -36.48 30.28
CA THR A 181 26.91 -35.46 29.71
C THR A 181 28.37 -35.93 29.64
N PRO A 182 29.19 -35.44 28.68
CA PRO A 182 30.58 -35.90 28.52
C PRO A 182 31.47 -35.78 29.77
N ASP A 183 31.20 -34.83 30.66
CA ASP A 183 31.94 -34.61 31.91
C ASP A 183 31.71 -35.70 32.98
N LYS A 184 30.63 -36.48 32.87
CA LYS A 184 30.34 -37.63 33.75
C LYS A 184 31.03 -38.92 33.31
N ILE A 185 31.63 -38.93 32.12
CA ILE A 185 32.28 -40.11 31.53
C ILE A 185 33.75 -40.11 31.97
N GLN A 186 34.12 -41.09 32.79
CA GLN A 186 35.50 -41.32 33.24
C GLN A 186 36.11 -42.45 32.43
N LEU A 187 37.04 -42.10 31.53
CA LEU A 187 37.67 -43.05 30.62
C LEU A 187 38.94 -43.65 31.23
N ARG A 188 39.28 -44.86 30.79
CA ARG A 188 40.50 -45.61 31.15
C ARG A 188 40.74 -45.69 32.66
N GLN A 189 39.69 -45.93 33.44
CA GLN A 189 39.80 -46.14 34.87
C GLN A 189 40.59 -47.43 35.14
N LYS A 190 41.72 -47.28 35.82
CA LYS A 190 42.61 -48.40 36.18
C LYS A 190 42.03 -49.15 37.37
N LEU A 191 41.82 -50.44 37.20
CA LEU A 191 41.42 -51.37 38.24
C LEU A 191 42.58 -52.28 38.58
N VAL A 192 42.72 -52.59 39.86
CA VAL A 192 43.64 -53.60 40.36
C VAL A 192 42.85 -54.57 41.21
N ASP A 193 42.90 -55.86 40.88
CA ASP A 193 42.32 -56.91 41.70
C ASP A 193 43.34 -57.32 42.78
N THR A 194 43.33 -56.61 43.90
CA THR A 194 44.30 -56.78 44.99
C THR A 194 44.12 -58.09 45.74
N ASP A 195 42.89 -58.59 45.81
CA ASP A 195 42.51 -59.72 46.66
C ASP A 195 42.22 -60.99 45.85
N GLY A 196 42.27 -60.90 44.52
CA GLY A 196 42.00 -62.02 43.62
C GLY A 196 40.51 -62.38 43.59
N LEU A 197 39.64 -61.37 43.61
CA LEU A 197 38.19 -61.52 43.67
C LEU A 197 37.63 -62.17 42.40
N VAL A 198 38.17 -61.78 41.23
CA VAL A 198 37.73 -62.27 39.92
C VAL A 198 38.91 -62.73 39.08
N PHE A 199 40.01 -61.97 39.10
CA PHE A 199 41.25 -62.27 38.39
C PHE A 199 42.33 -62.78 39.35
N LYS A 200 43.50 -63.15 38.82
CA LYS A 200 44.66 -63.47 39.66
C LYS A 200 45.05 -62.26 40.53
N VAL A 201 45.50 -62.54 41.75
CA VAL A 201 45.98 -61.52 42.70
C VAL A 201 46.98 -60.56 42.03
N GLY A 202 46.72 -59.26 42.16
CA GLY A 202 47.52 -58.18 41.60
C GLY A 202 47.29 -57.92 40.10
N TYR A 203 46.29 -58.54 39.47
CA TYR A 203 45.95 -58.29 38.07
C TYR A 203 45.50 -56.84 37.88
N LYS A 204 45.98 -56.21 36.80
CA LYS A 204 45.68 -54.82 36.44
C LYS A 204 44.88 -54.81 35.14
N THR A 205 43.80 -54.05 35.11
CA THR A 205 42.93 -53.89 33.94
C THR A 205 42.40 -52.47 33.86
N GLU A 206 41.72 -52.13 32.77
CA GLU A 206 41.15 -50.82 32.54
C GLU A 206 39.70 -50.95 32.03
N VAL A 207 38.85 -50.02 32.44
CA VAL A 207 37.44 -49.90 32.02
C VAL A 207 37.07 -48.44 31.81
N ASP A 208 36.07 -48.20 30.97
CA ASP A 208 35.42 -46.89 30.85
C ASP A 208 34.16 -46.88 31.74
N ILE A 209 33.96 -45.85 32.57
CA ILE A 209 32.88 -45.81 33.57
C ILE A 209 32.12 -44.48 33.49
N VAL A 210 30.80 -44.53 33.56
CA VAL A 210 29.93 -43.40 33.90
C VAL A 210 29.45 -43.57 35.33
N ALA A 211 29.62 -42.55 36.16
CA ALA A 211 29.15 -42.53 37.54
C ALA A 211 28.01 -41.53 37.70
N GLU A 212 26.85 -42.01 38.13
CA GLU A 212 25.69 -41.18 38.51
C GLU A 212 25.21 -41.63 39.89
N ASP A 213 24.59 -40.75 40.68
CA ASP A 213 24.28 -40.98 42.10
C ASP A 213 23.73 -42.40 42.40
N GLY A 214 24.59 -43.26 42.97
CA GLY A 214 24.27 -44.66 43.35
C GLY A 214 24.37 -45.71 42.23
N LYS A 215 24.72 -45.34 41.00
CA LYS A 215 24.84 -46.23 39.83
C LYS A 215 26.17 -46.03 39.09
N LEU A 216 26.83 -47.13 38.75
CA LEU A 216 27.97 -47.17 37.83
C LEU A 216 27.54 -47.86 36.55
N ILE A 217 27.79 -47.23 35.41
CA ILE A 217 27.63 -47.87 34.11
C ILE A 217 29.02 -48.06 33.53
N VAL A 218 29.43 -49.31 33.38
CA VAL A 218 30.73 -49.70 32.85
C VAL A 218 30.55 -49.97 31.36
N PHE A 219 31.40 -49.37 30.53
CA PHE A 219 31.34 -49.50 29.09
C PHE A 219 32.62 -50.12 28.54
N GLU A 220 32.48 -50.92 27.49
CA GLU A 220 33.58 -51.29 26.60
C GLU A 220 33.05 -51.19 25.18
N VAL A 221 33.86 -50.59 24.31
CA VAL A 221 33.50 -50.41 22.91
C VAL A 221 34.56 -51.06 22.05
N LYS A 222 34.10 -51.86 21.10
CA LYS A 222 34.95 -52.54 20.13
C LYS A 222 34.42 -52.28 18.72
N THR A 223 35.31 -51.89 17.81
CA THR A 223 34.97 -51.80 16.39
C THR A 223 34.64 -53.16 15.80
N THR A 224 35.25 -54.22 16.33
CA THR A 224 35.00 -55.62 16.01
C THR A 224 35.07 -56.45 17.29
N ALA A 225 34.01 -57.20 17.59
CA ALA A 225 33.89 -57.96 18.84
C ALA A 225 34.02 -59.47 18.58
N ARG A 226 34.68 -60.19 19.50
CA ARG A 226 34.70 -61.66 19.55
C ARG A 226 34.10 -62.14 20.87
N PRO A 227 33.59 -63.37 20.98
CA PRO A 227 32.98 -63.88 22.22
C PRO A 227 33.89 -63.75 23.45
N GLY A 228 35.20 -63.98 23.30
CA GLY A 228 36.17 -63.81 24.38
C GLY A 228 36.36 -62.37 24.84
N ASP A 229 36.08 -61.38 23.99
CA ASP A 229 36.10 -59.96 24.40
C ASP A 229 34.91 -59.67 25.34
N ILE A 230 33.76 -60.35 25.15
CA ILE A 230 32.58 -60.26 26.04
C ILE A 230 32.84 -60.94 27.38
N ASP A 231 33.46 -62.12 27.36
CA ASP A 231 33.84 -62.86 28.58
C ASP A 231 34.75 -62.01 29.48
N ILE A 232 35.79 -61.40 28.88
CA ILE A 232 36.71 -60.53 29.60
C ILE A 232 35.98 -59.30 30.15
N PHE A 233 35.11 -58.69 29.36
CA PHE A 233 34.35 -57.53 29.80
C PHE A 233 33.41 -57.86 30.96
N ALA A 234 32.71 -58.99 30.91
CA ALA A 234 31.85 -59.46 32.00
C ALA A 234 32.62 -59.60 33.32
N TRP A 235 33.82 -60.19 33.30
CA TRP A 235 34.68 -60.28 34.49
C TRP A 235 35.14 -58.92 35.00
N LYS A 236 35.39 -57.94 34.11
CA LYS A 236 35.69 -56.57 34.54
C LYS A 236 34.48 -55.94 35.25
N VAL A 237 33.26 -56.13 34.73
CA VAL A 237 32.02 -55.63 35.36
C VAL A 237 31.79 -56.28 36.73
N GLU A 238 32.04 -57.59 36.86
CA GLU A 238 31.96 -58.32 38.12
C GLU A 238 32.96 -57.79 39.15
N LEU A 239 34.20 -57.51 38.73
CA LEU A 239 35.21 -56.90 39.60
C LEU A 239 34.78 -55.52 40.09
N VAL A 240 34.25 -54.66 39.21
CA VAL A 240 33.73 -53.34 39.60
C VAL A 240 32.58 -53.47 40.60
N THR A 241 31.73 -54.48 40.42
CA THR A 241 30.60 -54.79 41.33
C THR A 241 31.10 -55.18 42.71
N HIS A 242 32.09 -56.07 42.81
CA HIS A 242 32.67 -56.45 44.10
C HIS A 242 33.39 -55.31 44.81
N GLN A 243 34.04 -54.42 44.06
CA GLN A 243 34.77 -53.27 44.63
C GLN A 243 33.86 -52.10 45.01
N ASN A 244 32.59 -52.10 44.58
CA ASN A 244 31.61 -51.04 44.86
C ASN A 244 30.28 -51.66 45.35
N PRO A 245 30.26 -52.31 46.53
CA PRO A 245 29.10 -53.05 47.02
C PRO A 245 27.89 -52.18 47.35
N ASP A 246 28.08 -50.86 47.47
CA ASP A 246 27.07 -49.85 47.75
C ASP A 246 26.41 -49.27 46.48
N LYS A 247 26.88 -49.64 45.28
CA LYS A 247 26.40 -49.09 44.00
C LYS A 247 25.79 -50.18 43.11
N THR A 248 24.82 -49.79 42.31
CA THR A 248 24.31 -50.65 41.23
C THR A 248 25.27 -50.57 40.04
N VAL A 249 25.74 -51.70 39.53
CA VAL A 249 26.67 -51.73 38.38
C VAL A 249 25.96 -52.32 37.16
N GLU A 250 25.94 -51.59 36.05
CA GLU A 250 25.42 -52.02 34.75
C GLU A 250 26.57 -52.12 33.75
N GLY A 251 26.70 -53.25 33.05
CA GLY A 251 27.68 -53.42 31.98
C GLY A 251 27.05 -53.19 30.61
N VAL A 252 27.63 -52.30 29.81
CA VAL A 252 27.17 -51.97 28.47
C VAL A 252 28.29 -52.20 27.45
N PHE A 253 28.08 -53.09 26.50
CA PHE A 253 29.02 -53.38 25.43
C PHE A 253 28.55 -52.69 24.13
N VAL A 254 29.44 -51.99 23.44
CA VAL A 254 29.12 -51.30 22.17
C VAL A 254 29.93 -51.90 21.03
N SER A 255 29.28 -52.29 19.94
CA SER A 255 29.95 -52.84 18.76
C SER A 255 29.29 -52.40 17.47
N LEU A 256 30.09 -51.98 16.49
CA LEU A 256 29.62 -51.65 15.14
C LEU A 256 29.31 -52.94 14.39
N ALA A 257 28.04 -53.39 14.45
CA ALA A 257 27.53 -54.67 13.95
C ALA A 257 27.99 -55.89 14.77
N ALA A 258 27.15 -56.33 15.71
CA ALA A 258 27.38 -57.55 16.47
C ALA A 258 26.83 -58.78 15.72
N GLU A 259 27.66 -59.81 15.57
CA GLU A 259 27.24 -61.13 15.09
C GLU A 259 26.30 -61.81 16.12
N PRO A 260 25.47 -62.79 15.71
CA PRO A 260 24.50 -63.43 16.60
C PRO A 260 25.10 -64.03 17.88
N ASP A 261 26.33 -64.56 17.80
CA ASP A 261 27.06 -65.13 18.93
C ASP A 261 27.45 -64.07 19.97
N ILE A 262 27.79 -62.85 19.54
CA ILE A 262 28.04 -61.71 20.43
C ILE A 262 26.78 -61.31 21.20
N ARG A 263 25.62 -61.26 20.52
CA ARG A 263 24.33 -60.97 21.18
C ARG A 263 23.98 -62.01 22.23
N GLU A 264 24.12 -63.29 21.87
CA GLU A 264 23.86 -64.40 22.79
C GLU A 264 24.78 -64.34 24.01
N ARG A 265 26.08 -64.08 23.79
CA ARG A 265 27.07 -63.97 24.87
C ARG A 265 26.79 -62.79 25.80
N CYS A 266 26.41 -61.62 25.27
CA CYS A 266 26.00 -60.49 26.10
C CYS A 266 24.77 -60.83 26.96
N GLN A 267 23.78 -61.52 26.40
CA GLN A 267 22.59 -61.96 27.14
C GLN A 267 22.95 -62.95 28.26
N GLN A 268 23.88 -63.88 28.02
CA GLN A 268 24.34 -64.84 29.04
C GLN A 268 24.91 -64.16 30.29
N TYR A 269 25.66 -63.06 30.12
CA TYR A 269 26.22 -62.29 31.23
C TYR A 269 25.34 -61.12 31.69
N ASN A 270 24.11 -61.01 31.18
CA ASN A 270 23.21 -59.89 31.47
C ASN A 270 23.84 -58.50 31.17
N LEU A 271 24.61 -58.42 30.08
CA LEU A 271 25.20 -57.19 29.56
C LEU A 271 24.28 -56.55 28.52
N ARG A 272 24.15 -55.23 28.57
CA ARG A 272 23.40 -54.47 27.56
C ARG A 272 24.28 -54.28 26.32
N LEU A 273 23.79 -54.69 25.15
CA LEU A 273 24.47 -54.46 23.87
C LEU A 273 23.91 -53.22 23.16
N ILE A 274 24.79 -52.39 22.60
CA ILE A 274 24.44 -51.26 21.72
C ILE A 274 25.13 -51.45 20.37
N GLU A 275 24.36 -51.31 19.29
CA GLU A 275 24.78 -51.47 17.89
C GLU A 275 24.64 -50.16 17.11
#